data_AF-A0A6P8IRD9-F1
#
_entry.id   AF-A0A6P8IRD9-F1
#
_cell.length_a   1.000
_cell.length_b   1.000
_cell.length_c   1.000
_cell.angle_alpha   90.00
_cell.angle_beta   90.00
_cell.angle_gamma   90.00
#
_symmetry.space_group_name_H-M   'P 1'
#
loop_
_entity.id
_entity.type
_entity.pdbx_description
1 polymer ?
#
loop_
_entity_poly.entity_id
_entity_poly.type
_entity_poly.pdbx_seq_one_letter_code
_entity_poly.pdbx_strand_id
1 'polypeptide(L)'
;MGQTPFKRKAICLLEESSSDDDDDYGNDEGEVPFVGEDLASLNLEKIQRENQYLKEELFKLKQTMKAPKLKHKELPKVTSIADGSDTASNKTETANIGPAGVPSEYADSDIARKLNLVPLVPGTNVFLSPSKLATAGNGVSSPTILTYNLLRVFFKKETISISNYNGGGTAGHTALDRAITSAIIGYVKVKMPQTKTSSITAAMNSYCTRIRNQLKVYSICMYLLK
;
A
#
# COMPACT_ATOMS: atom_id res chain seq x y z
N MET A 1 -13.79 -1.27 62.02
CA MET A 1 -12.55 -2.03 62.27
C MET A 1 -12.80 -3.48 61.91
N GLY A 2 -11.96 -4.10 61.08
CA GLY A 2 -12.10 -5.51 60.70
C GLY A 2 -11.69 -5.79 59.26
N GLN A 3 -10.41 -5.66 58.95
CA GLN A 3 -9.80 -6.20 57.73
C GLN A 3 -9.79 -7.73 57.80
N THR A 4 -10.22 -8.40 56.73
CA THR A 4 -9.96 -9.84 56.53
C THR A 4 -9.00 -10.03 55.36
N PRO A 5 -7.90 -10.79 55.53
CA PRO A 5 -6.85 -10.94 54.52
C PRO A 5 -7.13 -12.09 53.54
N PHE A 6 -7.05 -11.81 52.24
CA PHE A 6 -6.99 -12.86 51.22
C PHE A 6 -5.57 -13.45 51.18
N LYS A 7 -5.47 -14.70 51.64
CA LYS A 7 -4.28 -15.56 51.60
C LYS A 7 -3.89 -15.87 50.15
N ARG A 8 -2.63 -15.59 49.82
CA ARG A 8 -1.94 -16.06 48.62
C ARG A 8 -1.83 -17.59 48.67
N LYS A 9 -2.28 -18.30 47.63
CA LYS A 9 -1.89 -19.69 47.41
C LYS A 9 -0.50 -19.70 46.79
N ALA A 10 0.49 -20.08 47.60
CA ALA A 10 1.77 -20.58 47.13
C ALA A 10 1.54 -21.99 46.56
N ILE A 11 1.99 -22.21 45.33
CA ILE A 11 2.12 -23.55 44.75
C ILE A 11 3.57 -23.94 45.02
N CYS A 12 3.76 -24.90 45.91
CA CYS A 12 5.05 -25.54 46.15
C CYS A 12 5.30 -26.61 45.09
N LEU A 13 6.54 -26.55 44.61
CA LEU A 13 7.34 -27.54 43.93
C LEU A 13 7.13 -28.96 44.47
N LEU A 14 7.06 -29.93 43.57
CA LEU A 14 7.73 -31.21 43.76
C LEU A 14 8.52 -31.53 42.49
N GLU A 15 9.79 -31.80 42.74
CA GLU A 15 10.83 -32.29 41.85
C GLU A 15 10.49 -33.72 41.42
N GLU A 16 10.66 -34.04 40.15
CA GLU A 16 10.98 -35.40 39.72
C GLU A 16 12.12 -35.33 38.70
N SER A 17 13.00 -36.29 38.91
CA SER A 17 14.39 -36.43 38.49
C SER A 17 14.58 -37.09 37.12
N SER A 18 15.84 -37.04 36.68
CA SER A 18 16.54 -37.97 35.78
C SER A 18 16.17 -37.96 34.29
N SER A 19 17.13 -37.60 33.44
CA SER A 19 18.11 -38.56 32.88
C SER A 19 19.20 -37.80 32.13
N ASP A 20 20.45 -38.05 32.51
CA ASP A 20 21.64 -37.67 31.76
C ASP A 20 21.74 -38.61 30.55
N ASP A 21 21.58 -38.07 29.34
CA ASP A 21 21.94 -38.73 28.08
C ASP A 21 22.93 -37.82 27.35
N ASP A 22 24.21 -38.17 27.49
CA ASP A 22 25.33 -37.59 26.75
C ASP A 22 25.35 -38.15 25.32
N ASP A 23 24.66 -37.47 24.39
CA ASP A 23 24.78 -37.75 22.97
C ASP A 23 25.94 -36.92 22.37
N ASP A 24 27.12 -37.56 22.37
CA ASP A 24 28.33 -37.18 21.61
C ASP A 24 28.08 -37.29 20.10
N TYR A 25 27.50 -36.23 19.52
CA TYR A 25 27.45 -36.07 18.07
C TYR A 25 28.77 -35.49 17.56
N GLY A 26 29.60 -36.40 17.04
CA GLY A 26 30.82 -36.10 16.31
C GLY A 26 30.60 -35.05 15.21
N ASN A 27 31.34 -33.95 15.35
CA ASN A 27 31.45 -32.88 14.37
C ASN A 27 32.37 -33.36 13.23
N ASP A 28 31.79 -34.02 12.23
CA ASP A 28 32.47 -34.36 10.98
C ASP A 28 32.48 -33.11 10.09
N GLU A 29 33.59 -32.36 10.15
CA GLU A 29 33.85 -31.23 9.26
C GLU A 29 34.16 -31.72 7.85
N GLY A 30 33.09 -32.08 7.13
CA GLY A 30 33.12 -32.17 5.68
C GLY A 30 33.20 -30.77 5.08
N GLU A 31 34.42 -30.33 4.77
CA GLU A 31 34.67 -29.17 3.90
C GLU A 31 33.91 -29.34 2.58
N VAL A 32 32.79 -28.64 2.44
CA VAL A 32 32.10 -28.45 1.17
C VAL A 32 32.91 -27.47 0.34
N PRO A 33 33.39 -27.84 -0.87
CA PRO A 33 34.10 -26.90 -1.73
C PRO A 33 33.18 -25.75 -2.10
N PHE A 34 33.61 -24.56 -1.72
CA PHE A 34 33.01 -23.27 -2.01
C PHE A 34 32.99 -23.01 -3.53
N VAL A 35 31.88 -23.33 -4.20
CA VAL A 35 31.61 -22.94 -5.60
C VAL A 35 30.73 -21.69 -5.59
N GLY A 36 31.22 -20.61 -5.00
CA GLY A 36 30.41 -19.43 -4.65
C GLY A 36 30.57 -18.19 -5.54
N GLU A 37 31.61 -18.09 -6.36
CA GLU A 37 32.00 -16.78 -6.92
C GLU A 37 31.60 -16.53 -8.39
N ASP A 38 31.31 -17.56 -9.19
CA ASP A 38 31.08 -17.36 -10.64
C ASP A 38 29.62 -17.16 -11.08
N LEU A 39 28.64 -17.59 -10.27
CA LEU A 39 27.21 -17.48 -10.64
C LEU A 39 26.63 -16.06 -10.50
N ALA A 40 27.15 -15.27 -9.56
CA ALA A 40 26.71 -13.89 -9.37
C ALA A 40 27.16 -12.99 -10.53
N SER A 41 28.37 -13.21 -11.04
CA SER A 41 28.98 -12.46 -12.14
C SER A 41 28.24 -12.72 -13.47
N LEU A 42 27.87 -13.98 -13.73
CA LEU A 42 27.12 -14.35 -14.95
C LEU A 42 25.71 -13.72 -14.99
N ASN A 43 25.06 -13.60 -13.83
CA ASN A 43 23.73 -13.01 -13.74
C ASN A 43 23.78 -11.48 -13.91
N LEU A 44 24.84 -10.83 -13.40
CA LEU A 44 25.02 -9.38 -13.51
C LEU A 44 25.27 -8.95 -14.97
N GLU A 45 26.09 -9.67 -15.73
CA GLU A 45 26.29 -9.39 -17.15
C GLU A 45 25.02 -9.52 -17.98
N LYS A 46 24.20 -10.52 -17.68
CA LYS A 46 22.92 -10.73 -18.36
C LYS A 46 21.97 -9.55 -18.12
N ILE A 47 21.88 -9.10 -16.87
CA ILE A 47 21.09 -7.92 -16.48
C ILE A 47 21.61 -6.65 -17.16
N GLN A 48 22.93 -6.49 -17.29
CA GLN A 48 23.52 -5.34 -17.97
C GLN A 48 23.20 -5.31 -19.47
N ARG A 49 23.28 -6.45 -20.16
CA ARG A 49 22.91 -6.58 -21.58
C ARG A 49 21.44 -6.27 -21.84
N GLU A 50 20.54 -6.79 -20.99
CA GLU A 50 19.10 -6.51 -21.11
C GLU A 50 18.78 -5.03 -20.93
N ASN A 51 19.43 -4.37 -19.95
CA ASN A 51 19.29 -2.93 -19.73
C ASN A 51 19.84 -2.09 -20.89
N GLN A 52 20.91 -2.55 -21.55
CA GLN A 52 21.45 -1.86 -22.72
C GLN A 52 20.50 -1.96 -23.91
N TYR A 53 19.94 -3.15 -24.17
CA TYR A 53 18.96 -3.36 -25.23
C TYR A 53 17.72 -2.47 -25.06
N LEU A 54 17.16 -2.41 -23.85
CA LEU A 54 15.98 -1.57 -23.56
C LEU A 54 16.26 -0.07 -23.78
N LYS A 55 17.48 0.40 -23.49
CA LYS A 55 17.86 1.80 -23.78
C LYS A 55 17.86 2.11 -25.27
N GLU A 56 18.33 1.18 -26.10
CA GLU A 56 18.36 1.34 -27.56
C GLU A 56 16.96 1.32 -28.17
N GLU A 57 16.06 0.45 -27.70
CA GLU A 57 14.66 0.46 -28.15
C GLU A 57 13.95 1.76 -27.77
N LEU A 58 14.15 2.26 -26.56
CA LEU A 58 13.54 3.50 -26.09
C LEU A 58 14.06 4.71 -26.88
N PHE A 59 15.33 4.67 -27.28
CA PHE A 59 15.93 5.66 -28.19
C PHE A 59 15.32 5.59 -29.59
N LYS A 60 15.18 4.41 -30.18
CA LYS A 60 14.50 4.21 -31.48
C LYS A 60 13.05 4.69 -31.44
N LEU A 61 12.31 4.37 -30.37
CA LEU A 61 10.92 4.80 -30.21
C LEU A 61 10.81 6.33 -30.15
N LYS A 62 11.69 6.99 -29.39
CA LYS A 62 11.75 8.46 -29.33
C LYS A 62 12.05 9.11 -30.68
N GLN A 63 12.86 8.47 -31.53
CA GLN A 63 13.08 8.96 -32.89
C GLN A 63 11.82 8.79 -33.76
N THR A 64 11.11 7.67 -33.64
CA THR A 64 9.87 7.43 -34.41
C THR A 64 8.70 8.33 -34.00
N MET A 65 8.67 8.80 -32.75
CA MET A 65 7.63 9.72 -32.28
C MET A 65 7.90 11.19 -32.60
N LYS A 66 9.02 11.52 -33.26
CA LYS A 66 9.41 12.91 -33.56
C LYS A 66 9.07 13.30 -35.00
N ALA A 67 7.77 13.45 -35.31
CA ALA A 67 7.13 14.37 -36.29
C ALA A 67 5.79 13.80 -36.83
N PRO A 68 4.81 14.60 -37.30
CA PRO A 68 4.88 16.01 -37.71
C PRO A 68 3.91 16.97 -37.00
N LYS A 69 4.25 18.27 -37.04
CA LYS A 69 3.40 19.39 -36.60
C LYS A 69 2.12 19.41 -37.44
N LEU A 70 0.98 19.15 -36.79
CA LEU A 70 -0.34 19.39 -37.37
C LEU A 70 -0.49 20.89 -37.64
N LYS A 71 -0.65 21.26 -38.92
CA LYS A 71 -1.08 22.59 -39.32
C LYS A 71 -2.50 22.80 -38.78
N HIS A 72 -2.68 23.79 -37.91
CA HIS A 72 -3.98 24.25 -37.47
C HIS A 72 -4.80 24.71 -38.69
N LYS A 73 -5.87 23.99 -39.00
CA LYS A 73 -7.00 24.52 -39.77
C LYS A 73 -7.86 25.30 -38.80
N GLU A 74 -7.97 26.60 -39.02
CA GLU A 74 -8.91 27.49 -38.33
C GLU A 74 -10.36 27.00 -38.53
N LEU A 75 -11.14 26.98 -37.46
CA LEU A 75 -12.59 26.85 -37.49
C LEU A 75 -13.22 28.20 -37.08
N PRO A 76 -14.34 28.59 -37.71
CA PRO A 76 -14.85 29.94 -37.68
C PRO A 76 -15.58 30.29 -36.36
N LYS A 77 -15.48 31.58 -36.04
CA LYS A 77 -16.22 32.33 -35.02
C LYS A 77 -17.72 32.26 -35.31
N VAL A 78 -18.53 31.83 -34.34
CA VAL A 78 -19.98 32.09 -34.33
C VAL A 78 -20.33 32.80 -33.03
N THR A 79 -20.95 33.96 -33.22
CA THR A 79 -21.40 34.95 -32.26
C THR A 79 -22.66 34.54 -31.50
N SER A 80 -22.62 34.79 -30.19
CA SER A 80 -23.69 35.29 -29.30
C SER A 80 -25.15 35.13 -29.68
N ILE A 81 -25.91 34.48 -28.78
CA ILE A 81 -27.30 34.85 -28.46
C ILE A 81 -27.42 34.86 -26.93
N ALA A 82 -27.97 35.96 -26.40
CA ALA A 82 -28.24 36.24 -25.01
C ALA A 82 -29.68 35.85 -24.62
N ASP A 83 -29.89 35.66 -23.31
CA ASP A 83 -31.11 35.81 -22.48
C ASP A 83 -31.03 34.78 -21.34
N GLY A 84 -30.78 35.16 -20.09
CA GLY A 84 -31.74 35.68 -19.10
C GLY A 84 -32.35 34.48 -18.35
N SER A 85 -32.50 34.37 -17.03
CA SER A 85 -32.27 35.15 -15.81
C SER A 85 -32.33 34.17 -14.61
N ASP A 86 -31.97 34.65 -13.41
CA ASP A 86 -32.42 34.21 -12.07
C ASP A 86 -31.71 33.07 -11.31
N THR A 87 -30.78 33.53 -10.46
CA THR A 87 -30.62 33.25 -9.02
C THR A 87 -31.15 31.95 -8.41
N ALA A 88 -30.25 31.08 -7.91
CA ALA A 88 -30.16 30.74 -6.48
C ALA A 88 -28.97 29.80 -6.18
N SER A 89 -28.18 30.22 -5.20
CA SER A 89 -27.13 29.54 -4.47
C SER A 89 -27.27 28.02 -4.31
N ASN A 90 -26.23 27.26 -4.67
CA ASN A 90 -25.51 26.42 -3.70
C ASN A 90 -24.15 25.90 -4.22
N LYS A 91 -23.10 26.49 -3.64
CA LYS A 91 -21.84 25.85 -3.23
C LYS A 91 -21.21 24.88 -4.23
N THR A 92 -20.53 25.46 -5.22
CA THR A 92 -19.47 24.84 -6.00
C THR A 92 -18.34 24.41 -5.06
N GLU A 93 -18.37 23.13 -4.64
CA GLU A 93 -17.18 22.47 -4.14
C GLU A 93 -16.24 22.30 -5.33
N THR A 94 -15.25 23.17 -5.37
CA THR A 94 -14.13 23.14 -6.29
C THR A 94 -13.47 21.76 -6.24
N ALA A 95 -13.82 20.91 -7.21
CA ALA A 95 -13.04 19.74 -7.56
C ALA A 95 -11.62 20.23 -7.86
N ASN A 96 -10.71 19.90 -6.95
CA ASN A 96 -9.31 20.27 -6.98
C ASN A 96 -8.62 19.48 -8.11
N ILE A 97 -8.82 19.90 -9.36
CA ILE A 97 -8.12 19.37 -10.53
C ILE A 97 -6.75 20.04 -10.58
N GLY A 98 -5.83 19.56 -9.73
CA GLY A 98 -4.41 19.87 -9.83
C GLY A 98 -3.73 18.94 -10.85
N PRO A 99 -2.90 19.46 -11.77
CA PRO A 99 -2.05 18.62 -12.63
C PRO A 99 -0.84 18.09 -11.83
N ALA A 100 -0.35 16.91 -12.24
CA ALA A 100 0.80 16.16 -11.70
C ALA A 100 0.58 15.41 -10.36
N GLY A 101 0.21 14.12 -10.48
CA GLY A 101 0.19 13.15 -9.38
C GLY A 101 -1.22 12.66 -9.05
N VAL A 102 -1.75 11.73 -9.84
CA VAL A 102 -3.12 11.21 -9.64
C VAL A 102 -3.15 10.15 -8.54
N PRO A 103 -3.82 10.46 -7.42
CA PRO A 103 -4.75 9.51 -6.85
C PRO A 103 -6.08 10.23 -6.63
N SER A 104 -6.92 10.27 -7.66
CA SER A 104 -8.33 10.58 -7.47
C SER A 104 -8.99 9.27 -7.04
N GLU A 105 -9.03 9.08 -5.71
CA GLU A 105 -9.48 7.88 -5.01
C GLU A 105 -11.01 7.77 -4.94
N TYR A 106 -11.71 8.71 -5.58
CA TYR A 106 -13.13 8.69 -5.90
C TYR A 106 -13.31 9.29 -7.28
N ALA A 107 -13.89 8.52 -8.20
CA ALA A 107 -14.21 8.99 -9.54
C ALA A 107 -15.67 8.67 -9.84
N ASP A 108 -16.37 9.62 -10.45
CA ASP A 108 -17.63 9.29 -11.13
C ASP A 108 -17.37 8.19 -12.15
N SER A 109 -18.33 7.27 -12.29
CA SER A 109 -18.20 6.09 -13.16
C SER A 109 -17.76 6.45 -14.59
N ASP A 110 -18.13 7.64 -15.08
CA ASP A 110 -17.71 8.16 -16.38
C ASP A 110 -16.24 8.57 -16.45
N ILE A 111 -15.70 9.15 -15.38
CA ILE A 111 -14.28 9.51 -15.27
C ILE A 111 -13.44 8.25 -15.12
N ALA A 112 -13.89 7.30 -14.31
CA ALA A 112 -13.23 6.00 -14.15
C ALA A 112 -13.12 5.26 -15.48
N ARG A 113 -14.19 5.25 -16.29
CA ARG A 113 -14.20 4.67 -17.64
C ARG A 113 -13.21 5.36 -18.58
N LYS A 114 -13.17 6.70 -18.60
CA LYS A 114 -12.21 7.47 -19.42
C LYS A 114 -10.76 7.18 -19.04
N LEU A 115 -10.49 6.90 -17.77
CA LEU A 115 -9.16 6.61 -17.24
C LEU A 115 -8.83 5.11 -17.19
N ASN A 116 -9.68 4.24 -17.73
CA ASN A 116 -9.54 2.77 -17.70
C ASN A 116 -9.31 2.23 -16.28
N LEU A 117 -10.01 2.78 -15.29
CA LEU A 117 -9.98 2.31 -13.91
C LEU A 117 -11.01 1.20 -13.71
N VAL A 118 -10.66 0.23 -12.87
CA VAL A 118 -11.49 -0.92 -12.51
C VAL A 118 -11.97 -0.75 -11.07
N PRO A 119 -13.25 -1.03 -10.77
CA PRO A 119 -13.74 -0.98 -9.39
C PRO A 119 -13.02 -2.03 -8.55
N LEU A 120 -12.60 -1.64 -7.33
CA LEU A 120 -11.98 -2.57 -6.40
C LEU A 120 -12.96 -3.67 -5.97
N VAL A 121 -14.21 -3.28 -5.67
CA VAL A 121 -15.35 -4.18 -5.45
C VAL A 121 -16.53 -3.65 -6.25
N PRO A 122 -17.29 -4.50 -6.98
CA PRO A 122 -18.48 -4.06 -7.69
C PRO A 122 -19.44 -3.30 -6.77
N GLY A 123 -19.96 -2.17 -7.23
CA GLY A 123 -20.85 -1.30 -6.44
C GLY A 123 -20.14 -0.39 -5.43
N THR A 124 -18.82 -0.49 -5.28
CA THR A 124 -18.03 0.53 -4.57
C THR A 124 -17.54 1.57 -5.57
N ASN A 125 -17.72 2.86 -5.28
CA ASN A 125 -17.18 3.97 -6.08
C ASN A 125 -15.66 4.16 -5.87
N VAL A 126 -14.96 3.07 -5.56
CA VAL A 126 -13.53 3.02 -5.29
C VAL A 126 -12.88 2.32 -6.46
N PHE A 127 -12.12 3.07 -7.24
CA PHE A 127 -11.56 2.63 -8.51
C PHE A 127 -10.03 2.59 -8.45
N LEU A 128 -9.44 1.68 -9.21
CA LEU A 128 -8.00 1.50 -9.27
C LEU A 128 -7.56 1.11 -10.68
N SER A 129 -6.35 1.53 -11.09
CA SER A 129 -5.78 1.04 -12.35
C SER A 129 -5.49 -0.48 -12.25
N PRO A 130 -5.66 -1.24 -13.34
CA PRO A 130 -5.35 -2.67 -13.37
C PRO A 130 -3.91 -2.99 -12.93
N SER A 131 -2.95 -2.14 -13.31
CA SER A 131 -1.54 -2.26 -12.92
C SER A 131 -1.35 -2.19 -11.41
N LYS A 132 -1.94 -1.20 -10.73
CA LYS A 132 -1.88 -1.06 -9.27
C LYS A 132 -2.59 -2.21 -8.57
N LEU A 133 -3.68 -2.72 -9.13
CA LEU A 133 -4.40 -3.88 -8.60
C LEU A 133 -3.54 -5.15 -8.66
N ALA A 134 -2.87 -5.37 -9.80
CA ALA A 134 -1.94 -6.46 -10.00
C ALA A 134 -0.76 -6.38 -9.01
N THR A 135 -0.16 -5.19 -8.86
CA THR A 135 0.92 -4.96 -7.88
C THR A 135 0.46 -5.20 -6.45
N ALA A 136 -0.78 -4.84 -6.11
CA ALA A 136 -1.29 -5.03 -4.76
C ALA A 136 -1.59 -6.51 -4.43
N GLY A 137 -2.05 -7.28 -5.43
CA GLY A 137 -2.69 -8.57 -5.20
C GLY A 137 -2.00 -9.81 -5.77
N ASN A 138 -1.18 -9.72 -6.81
CA ASN A 138 -0.64 -10.92 -7.47
C ASN A 138 0.34 -11.67 -6.56
N GLY A 139 0.14 -12.99 -6.45
CA GLY A 139 1.00 -13.87 -5.63
C GLY A 139 0.85 -13.71 -4.11
N VAL A 140 -0.09 -12.90 -3.63
CA VAL A 140 -0.27 -12.67 -2.18
C VAL A 140 -1.19 -13.72 -1.56
N SER A 141 -0.63 -14.55 -0.67
CA SER A 141 -1.35 -15.58 0.10
C SER A 141 -1.77 -15.14 1.51
N SER A 142 -1.27 -13.99 1.99
CA SER A 142 -1.56 -13.48 3.33
C SER A 142 -2.57 -12.32 3.31
N PRO A 143 -3.67 -12.39 4.08
CA PRO A 143 -4.65 -11.30 4.16
C PRO A 143 -4.05 -10.02 4.73
N THR A 144 -3.10 -10.16 5.66
CA THR A 144 -2.36 -9.04 6.26
C THR A 144 -1.53 -8.32 5.20
N ILE A 145 -0.75 -9.07 4.41
CA ILE A 145 0.10 -8.48 3.35
C ILE A 145 -0.77 -7.82 2.27
N LEU A 146 -1.87 -8.48 1.87
CA LEU A 146 -2.80 -7.92 0.90
C LEU A 146 -3.40 -6.60 1.40
N THR A 147 -3.83 -6.55 2.65
CA THR A 147 -4.35 -5.34 3.30
C THR A 147 -3.30 -4.23 3.30
N TYR A 148 -2.04 -4.53 3.63
CA TYR A 148 -0.96 -3.54 3.65
C TYR A 148 -0.67 -2.97 2.26
N ASN A 149 -0.65 -3.83 1.25
CA ASN A 149 -0.44 -3.42 -0.13
C ASN A 149 -1.56 -2.51 -0.62
N LEU A 150 -2.82 -2.84 -0.31
CA LEU A 150 -3.95 -2.00 -0.66
C LEU A 150 -3.89 -0.64 0.05
N LEU A 151 -3.56 -0.61 1.34
CA LEU A 151 -3.37 0.66 2.06
C LEU A 151 -2.26 1.52 1.45
N ARG A 152 -1.16 0.92 0.97
CA ARG A 152 -0.08 1.64 0.27
C ARG A 152 -0.53 2.26 -1.05
N VAL A 153 -1.50 1.63 -1.70
CA VAL A 153 -2.00 2.06 -2.99
C VAL A 153 -3.00 3.21 -2.86
N PHE A 154 -3.85 3.17 -1.84
CA PHE A 154 -4.92 4.15 -1.59
C PHE A 154 -4.60 5.23 -0.57
N PHE A 155 -3.49 5.15 0.15
CA PHE A 155 -3.14 6.18 1.13
C PHE A 155 -1.67 6.50 1.06
N LYS A 156 -1.37 7.80 1.07
CA LYS A 156 -0.01 8.30 1.22
C LYS A 156 0.51 7.98 2.62
N LYS A 157 1.83 7.79 2.74
CA LYS A 157 2.46 7.42 4.03
C LYS A 157 2.19 8.46 5.12
N GLU A 158 2.14 9.72 4.74
CA GLU A 158 1.84 10.87 5.61
C GLU A 158 0.44 10.72 6.20
N THR A 159 -0.57 10.47 5.35
CA THR A 159 -1.96 10.21 5.78
C THR A 159 -2.04 9.02 6.72
N ILE A 160 -1.37 7.90 6.38
CA ILE A 160 -1.36 6.69 7.20
C ILE A 160 -0.74 6.96 8.58
N SER A 161 0.33 7.77 8.64
CA SER A 161 1.07 8.03 9.88
C SER A 161 0.26 8.75 10.95
N ILE A 162 -0.69 9.59 10.55
CA ILE A 162 -1.55 10.35 11.47
C ILE A 162 -2.90 9.68 11.70
N SER A 163 -3.22 8.64 10.93
CA SER A 163 -4.54 8.00 10.93
C SER A 163 -4.59 6.65 11.66
N ASN A 164 -5.80 6.17 11.93
CA ASN A 164 -6.10 4.78 12.27
C ASN A 164 -7.48 4.39 11.68
N TYR A 165 -7.94 3.15 11.87
CA TYR A 165 -9.18 2.67 11.27
C TYR A 165 -10.44 3.42 11.72
N ASN A 166 -10.58 3.76 13.00
CA ASN A 166 -11.82 4.33 13.57
C ASN A 166 -11.75 5.83 13.91
N GLY A 167 -10.59 6.46 13.79
CA GLY A 167 -10.28 7.75 14.42
C GLY A 167 -10.07 7.64 15.94
N GLY A 168 -9.65 8.75 16.55
CA GLY A 168 -9.60 8.96 18.00
C GLY A 168 -8.40 8.32 18.71
N GLY A 169 -8.64 7.89 19.96
CA GLY A 169 -7.61 7.41 20.88
C GLY A 169 -6.90 8.54 21.64
N THR A 170 -6.04 8.17 22.59
CA THR A 170 -5.30 9.12 23.45
C THR A 170 -4.40 10.09 22.68
N ALA A 171 -3.99 9.71 21.47
CA ALA A 171 -3.16 10.53 20.59
C ALA A 171 -3.95 11.33 19.53
N GLY A 172 -5.29 11.26 19.51
CA GLY A 172 -6.12 12.07 18.60
C GLY A 172 -5.93 11.74 17.11
N HIS A 173 -5.88 10.46 16.74
CA HIS A 173 -5.67 10.05 15.35
C HIS A 173 -6.87 10.37 14.45
N THR A 174 -6.62 10.70 13.19
CA THR A 174 -7.66 10.86 12.17
C THR A 174 -8.20 9.50 11.72
N ALA A 175 -9.48 9.41 11.38
CA ALA A 175 -10.02 8.20 10.78
C ALA A 175 -9.53 8.06 9.33
N LEU A 176 -9.19 6.84 8.92
CA LEU A 176 -9.03 6.52 7.50
C LEU A 176 -10.38 6.67 6.78
N ASP A 177 -10.31 6.98 5.49
CA ASP A 177 -11.51 7.12 4.67
C ASP A 177 -12.37 5.85 4.73
N ARG A 178 -13.65 6.02 5.09
CA ARG A 178 -14.55 4.90 5.40
C ARG A 178 -14.94 4.11 4.16
N ALA A 179 -15.13 4.75 3.01
CA ALA A 179 -15.55 4.02 1.82
C ALA A 179 -14.36 3.28 1.19
N ILE A 180 -13.15 3.83 1.23
CA ILE A 180 -11.92 3.11 0.83
C ILE A 180 -11.69 1.91 1.76
N THR A 181 -11.72 2.10 3.08
CA THR A 181 -11.49 1.00 4.03
C THR A 181 -12.56 -0.10 3.91
N SER A 182 -13.82 0.26 3.66
CA SER A 182 -14.90 -0.71 3.40
C SER A 182 -14.67 -1.48 2.11
N ALA A 183 -14.22 -0.82 1.04
CA ALA A 183 -13.89 -1.47 -0.24
C ALA A 183 -12.69 -2.42 -0.08
N ILE A 184 -11.66 -2.03 0.69
CA ILE A 184 -10.51 -2.90 1.00
C ILE A 184 -10.97 -4.16 1.74
N ILE A 185 -11.82 -4.00 2.77
CA ILE A 185 -12.39 -5.15 3.50
C ILE A 185 -13.16 -6.07 2.55
N GLY A 186 -14.02 -5.50 1.70
CA GLY A 186 -14.79 -6.26 0.71
C GLY A 186 -13.87 -7.06 -0.22
N TYR A 187 -12.85 -6.42 -0.78
CA TYR A 187 -11.93 -7.06 -1.72
C TYR A 187 -11.11 -8.18 -1.07
N VAL A 188 -10.58 -7.95 0.14
CA VAL A 188 -9.86 -8.99 0.88
C VAL A 188 -10.77 -10.17 1.18
N LYS A 189 -12.04 -9.95 1.53
CA LYS A 189 -13.00 -11.04 1.77
C LYS A 189 -13.40 -11.78 0.49
N VAL A 190 -13.49 -11.11 -0.65
CA VAL A 190 -13.73 -11.79 -1.94
C VAL A 190 -12.54 -12.69 -2.29
N LYS A 191 -11.32 -12.21 -2.09
CA LYS A 191 -10.11 -12.97 -2.43
C LYS A 191 -9.75 -14.04 -1.39
N MET A 192 -10.08 -13.81 -0.12
CA MET A 192 -9.75 -14.67 1.01
C MET A 192 -10.98 -14.83 1.93
N PRO A 193 -11.98 -15.64 1.54
CA PRO A 193 -13.30 -15.70 2.19
C PRO A 193 -13.27 -16.08 3.68
N GLN A 194 -12.27 -16.85 4.11
CA GLN A 194 -12.11 -17.28 5.49
C GLN A 194 -11.58 -16.19 6.44
N THR A 195 -11.21 -15.02 5.90
CA THR A 195 -10.62 -13.94 6.69
C THR A 195 -11.69 -13.20 7.48
N LYS A 196 -11.53 -13.15 8.81
CA LYS A 196 -12.40 -12.37 9.70
C LYS A 196 -12.18 -10.86 9.48
N THR A 197 -13.27 -10.08 9.42
CA THR A 197 -13.21 -8.62 9.31
C THR A 197 -12.35 -7.99 10.41
N SER A 198 -12.45 -8.49 11.65
CA SER A 198 -11.63 -8.02 12.77
C SER A 198 -10.13 -8.16 12.51
N SER A 199 -9.70 -9.26 11.88
CA SER A 199 -8.30 -9.47 11.49
C SER A 199 -7.84 -8.45 10.44
N ILE A 200 -8.69 -8.13 9.46
CA ILE A 200 -8.40 -7.11 8.44
C ILE A 200 -8.28 -5.73 9.10
N THR A 201 -9.21 -5.36 9.98
CA THR A 201 -9.15 -4.06 10.70
C THR A 201 -7.94 -3.96 11.62
N ALA A 202 -7.56 -5.07 12.28
CA ALA A 202 -6.35 -5.14 13.09
C ALA A 202 -5.08 -4.97 12.24
N ALA A 203 -5.05 -5.58 11.05
CA ALA A 203 -3.98 -5.37 10.08
C ALA A 203 -3.91 -3.89 9.66
N MET A 204 -5.03 -3.24 9.35
CA MET A 204 -5.04 -1.81 9.00
C MET A 204 -4.39 -0.95 10.10
N ASN A 205 -4.79 -1.15 11.36
CA ASN A 205 -4.22 -0.42 12.50
C ASN A 205 -2.74 -0.74 12.72
N SER A 206 -2.35 -2.01 12.61
CA SER A 206 -0.95 -2.44 12.71
C SER A 206 -0.08 -1.76 11.66
N TYR A 207 -0.59 -1.63 10.43
CA TYR A 207 0.12 -0.93 9.36
C TYR A 207 0.26 0.58 9.63
N CYS A 208 -0.79 1.23 10.14
CA CYS A 208 -0.73 2.63 10.54
C CYS A 208 0.34 2.87 11.61
N THR A 209 0.37 2.02 12.64
CA THR A 209 1.39 2.05 13.69
C THR A 209 2.80 1.81 13.14
N ARG A 210 2.96 0.85 12.22
CA ARG A 210 4.24 0.57 11.57
C ARG A 210 4.78 1.81 10.84
N ILE A 211 3.96 2.46 10.02
CA ILE A 211 4.37 3.65 9.27
C ILE A 211 4.70 4.82 10.21
N ARG A 212 3.89 5.01 11.25
CA ARG A 212 4.15 6.04 12.28
C ARG A 212 5.51 5.83 12.95
N ASN A 213 5.84 4.59 13.33
CA ASN A 213 7.11 4.28 13.96
C ASN A 213 8.29 4.47 13.00
N GLN A 214 8.14 4.09 11.73
CA GLN A 214 9.16 4.32 10.70
C GLN A 214 9.47 5.81 10.55
N LEU A 215 8.45 6.67 10.44
CA LEU A 215 8.68 8.12 10.29
C LEU A 215 9.31 8.76 11.53
N LYS A 216 8.97 8.29 12.74
CA LYS A 216 9.64 8.73 13.97
C LYS A 216 11.13 8.39 13.97
N VAL A 217 11.48 7.17 13.57
CA VAL A 217 12.88 6.73 13.48
C VAL A 217 13.64 7.55 12.43
N TYR A 218 13.06 7.78 11.25
CA TYR A 218 13.68 8.64 10.23
C TYR A 218 13.93 10.06 10.75
N SER A 219 12.97 10.62 11.49
CA SER A 219 13.15 11.93 12.12
C SER A 219 14.34 11.92 13.08
N ILE A 220 14.42 10.94 13.99
CA ILE A 220 15.50 10.84 14.99
C ILE A 220 16.87 10.65 14.32
N CYS A 221 16.98 9.73 13.36
CA CYS A 221 18.24 9.49 12.65
C CYS A 221 18.73 10.74 11.88
N MET A 222 17.82 11.53 11.31
CA MET A 222 18.18 12.77 10.63
C MET A 222 18.66 13.87 11.57
N TYR A 223 18.21 13.87 12.84
CA TYR A 223 18.70 14.82 13.84
C TYR A 223 20.04 14.41 14.45
N LEU A 224 20.38 13.12 14.46
CA LEU A 224 21.65 12.60 14.99
C LEU A 224 22.81 12.66 13.97
N LEU A 225 22.52 12.97 12.71
CA LEU A 225 23.51 13.10 11.63
C LEU A 225 23.87 14.57 11.30
N LYS A 226 23.42 15.52 12.13
CA LYS A 226 23.78 16.94 12.06
C LYS A 226 24.68 17.30 13.24
#